data_AF-A0A814IT90-F1
#
_entry.id   AF-A0A814IT90-F1
#
_cell.length_a   1.000
_cell.length_b   1.000
_cell.length_c   1.000
_cell.angle_alpha   90.00
_cell.angle_beta   90.00
_cell.angle_gamma   90.00
#
_symmetry.space_group_name_H-M   'P 1'
#
loop_
_entity.id
_entity.type
_entity.pdbx_description
1 polymer ?
#
loop_
_entity_poly.entity_id
_entity_poly.type
_entity_poly.pdbx_seq_one_letter_code
_entity_poly.pdbx_strand_id
1 'polypeptide(L)'
;MVPYPSRTLFSQVNERHQCGQIIVEDIDCYGLAMDKNGYLYVSDTKKHEVRRWKIGDKNGTIVAGGNGKGNSLSQLNEPTYTFVDQDCSLYVSDCYNHRIMKWFKDAREGIVVAGENGQRESLSQLSYPRGLTLDQIGQIYVADSDNHRIMCWFKGSNEGTTIVGGNGKGEQSNQLNDPFGLSFDQEYNLYVADCGNNRIQKFEIN
;
A
#
# COMPACT_ATOMS: atom_id res chain seq x y z
N MET A 1 23.67 33.82 58.85
CA MET A 1 22.70 33.46 57.78
C MET A 1 23.47 33.22 56.51
N VAL A 2 23.23 32.06 55.90
CA VAL A 2 24.09 31.35 54.93
C VAL A 2 23.81 31.86 53.51
N PRO A 3 24.81 32.00 52.62
CA PRO A 3 24.59 32.29 51.20
C PRO A 3 24.11 31.03 50.47
N TYR A 4 23.09 31.15 49.61
CA TYR A 4 22.72 30.07 48.69
C TYR A 4 23.55 30.14 47.39
N PRO A 5 24.00 29.00 46.85
CA PRO A 5 24.91 28.93 45.71
C PRO A 5 24.20 28.91 44.34
N SER A 6 25.02 29.14 43.32
CA SER A 6 24.83 29.05 41.88
C SER A 6 23.84 27.97 41.38
N ARG A 7 22.89 28.39 40.54
CA ARG A 7 22.18 27.49 39.61
C ARG A 7 23.06 27.21 38.39
N THR A 8 23.64 26.03 38.36
CA THR A 8 23.91 25.34 37.08
C THR A 8 23.33 23.96 37.23
N LEU A 9 22.34 23.61 36.41
CA LEU A 9 22.01 22.24 36.04
C LEU A 9 21.17 22.36 34.76
N PHE A 10 21.88 22.38 33.62
CA PHE A 10 21.31 21.92 32.36
C PHE A 10 20.81 20.49 32.63
N SER A 11 19.50 20.30 32.66
CA SER A 11 18.93 18.95 32.66
C SER A 11 19.29 18.31 31.32
N GLN A 12 20.20 17.34 31.37
CA GLN A 12 20.48 16.44 30.27
C GLN A 12 19.15 15.83 29.79
N VAL A 13 18.72 16.23 28.60
CA VAL A 13 17.70 15.49 27.85
C VAL A 13 18.35 14.15 27.55
N ASN A 14 17.82 13.11 28.17
CA ASN A 14 18.28 11.73 28.02
C ASN A 14 17.74 11.23 26.66
N GLU A 15 18.37 11.66 25.57
CA GLU A 15 18.05 11.22 24.21
C GLU A 15 18.49 9.77 24.04
N ARG A 16 17.71 8.84 24.58
CA ARG A 16 17.77 7.44 24.18
C ARG A 16 17.20 7.35 22.77
N HIS A 17 18.06 7.56 21.79
CA HIS A 17 17.78 7.20 20.41
C HIS A 17 17.41 5.71 20.39
N GLN A 18 16.16 5.41 20.06
CA GLN A 18 15.72 4.04 19.86
C GLN A 18 16.51 3.48 18.67
N CYS A 19 17.39 2.52 18.93
CA CYS A 19 18.08 1.79 17.87
C CYS A 19 17.08 0.80 17.25
N GLY A 20 16.89 0.89 15.93
CA GLY A 20 16.11 -0.10 15.21
C GLY A 20 16.80 -1.46 15.22
N GLN A 21 16.01 -2.54 15.25
CA GLN A 21 16.50 -3.90 15.04
C GLN A 21 16.22 -4.31 13.59
N ILE A 22 17.23 -4.83 12.91
CA ILE A 22 17.05 -5.49 11.62
C ILE A 22 16.46 -6.88 11.88
N ILE A 23 15.27 -7.15 11.33
CA ILE A 23 14.54 -8.40 11.51
C ILE A 23 14.35 -9.21 10.22
N VAL A 24 14.55 -8.57 9.05
CA VAL A 24 14.51 -9.18 7.72
C VAL A 24 15.63 -8.53 6.89
N GLU A 25 16.42 -9.35 6.20
CA GLU A 25 17.52 -8.94 5.32
C GLU A 25 17.29 -9.47 3.89
N ASP A 26 18.11 -9.03 2.94
CA ASP A 26 18.10 -9.48 1.54
C ASP A 26 16.74 -9.37 0.83
N ILE A 27 16.02 -8.28 1.07
CA ILE A 27 14.72 -7.97 0.46
C ILE A 27 14.75 -6.64 -0.26
N ASP A 28 14.22 -6.58 -1.49
CA ASP A 28 13.94 -5.31 -2.18
C ASP A 28 12.54 -4.83 -1.77
N CYS A 29 12.46 -4.28 -0.56
CA CYS A 29 11.19 -4.00 0.12
C CYS A 29 10.55 -2.68 -0.33
N TYR A 30 9.32 -2.76 -0.84
CA TYR A 30 8.51 -1.59 -1.21
C TYR A 30 7.19 -1.51 -0.43
N GLY A 31 6.51 -2.64 -0.25
CA GLY A 31 5.27 -2.74 0.51
C GLY A 31 5.47 -3.49 1.83
N LEU A 32 4.85 -2.99 2.89
CA LEU A 32 4.74 -3.69 4.18
C LEU A 32 3.30 -3.64 4.68
N ALA A 33 2.84 -4.72 5.31
CA ALA A 33 1.56 -4.77 6.01
C ALA A 33 1.67 -5.69 7.24
N MET A 34 0.84 -5.43 8.24
CA MET A 34 0.73 -6.31 9.41
C MET A 34 -0.72 -6.73 9.58
N ASP A 35 -0.95 -8.03 9.83
CA ASP A 35 -2.29 -8.54 10.12
C ASP A 35 -2.63 -8.48 11.61
N LYS A 36 -3.92 -8.71 11.92
CA LYS A 36 -4.44 -8.72 13.30
C LYS A 36 -3.82 -9.77 14.22
N ASN A 37 -3.13 -10.77 13.67
CA ASN A 37 -2.46 -11.83 14.42
C ASN A 37 -0.96 -11.54 14.61
N GLY A 38 -0.47 -10.38 14.17
CA GLY A 38 0.93 -9.97 14.30
C GLY A 38 1.86 -10.63 13.28
N TYR A 39 1.36 -11.02 12.11
CA TYR A 39 2.24 -11.41 11.00
C TYR A 39 2.59 -10.20 10.14
N LEU A 40 3.87 -10.07 9.81
CA LEU A 40 4.42 -9.08 8.89
C LEU A 40 4.42 -9.65 7.48
N TYR A 41 3.91 -8.87 6.52
CA TYR A 41 3.90 -9.16 5.09
C TYR A 41 4.81 -8.13 4.41
N VAL A 42 5.73 -8.57 3.57
CA VAL A 42 6.65 -7.68 2.85
C VAL A 42 6.72 -8.11 1.40
N SER A 43 6.54 -7.15 0.48
CA SER A 43 6.77 -7.40 -0.94
C SER A 43 8.25 -7.28 -1.28
N ASP A 44 8.73 -8.19 -2.12
CA ASP A 44 10.06 -8.17 -2.72
C ASP A 44 9.91 -7.95 -4.23
N THR A 45 10.25 -6.76 -4.70
CA THR A 45 10.07 -6.38 -6.11
C THR A 45 10.99 -7.17 -7.03
N LYS A 46 12.23 -7.48 -6.61
CA LYS A 46 13.21 -8.24 -7.39
C LYS A 46 12.89 -9.74 -7.46
N LYS A 47 12.36 -10.31 -6.39
CA LYS A 47 11.95 -11.72 -6.37
C LYS A 47 10.52 -11.94 -6.89
N HIS A 48 9.76 -10.86 -7.10
CA HIS A 48 8.37 -10.92 -7.56
C HIS A 48 7.48 -11.78 -6.66
N GLU A 49 7.57 -11.53 -5.35
CA GLU A 49 6.87 -12.30 -4.33
C GLU A 49 6.47 -11.43 -3.14
N VAL A 50 5.52 -11.92 -2.35
CA VAL A 50 5.25 -11.40 -1.01
C VAL A 50 5.51 -12.52 -0.02
N ARG A 51 6.28 -12.21 1.02
CA ARG A 51 6.57 -13.14 2.11
C ARG A 51 5.90 -12.68 3.41
N ARG A 52 5.58 -13.65 4.25
CA ARG A 52 4.98 -13.46 5.57
C ARG A 52 5.89 -14.04 6.66
N TRP A 53 6.07 -13.29 7.74
CA TRP A 53 6.79 -13.70 8.96
C TRP A 53 5.89 -13.58 10.17
N LYS A 54 5.98 -14.54 11.09
CA LYS A 54 5.56 -14.28 12.47
C LYS A 54 6.66 -13.46 13.14
N ILE A 55 6.29 -12.49 13.97
CA ILE A 55 7.29 -11.72 14.73
C ILE A 55 8.18 -12.69 15.54
N GLY A 56 9.49 -12.59 15.32
CA GLY A 56 10.51 -13.45 15.92
C GLY A 56 11.01 -14.60 15.03
N ASP A 57 10.31 -14.92 13.94
CA ASP A 57 10.77 -15.93 12.99
C ASP A 57 11.94 -15.41 12.15
N LYS A 58 12.94 -16.26 11.90
CA LYS A 58 14.09 -15.93 11.04
C LYS A 58 13.78 -16.03 9.55
N ASN A 59 12.83 -16.88 9.18
CA ASN A 59 12.52 -17.21 7.78
C ASN A 59 11.06 -16.88 7.48
N GLY A 60 10.81 -16.29 6.31
CA GLY A 60 9.48 -15.95 5.85
C GLY A 60 8.94 -16.98 4.87
N THR A 61 7.64 -17.20 4.92
CA THR A 61 6.91 -18.07 3.98
C THR A 61 6.39 -17.24 2.82
N ILE A 62 6.58 -17.71 1.59
CA ILE A 62 5.97 -17.09 0.40
C ILE A 62 4.44 -17.25 0.48
N VAL A 63 3.71 -16.16 0.34
CA VAL A 63 2.24 -16.13 0.43
C VAL A 63 1.57 -15.57 -0.84
N ALA A 64 2.33 -14.93 -1.73
CA ALA A 64 1.89 -14.54 -3.06
C ALA A 64 3.10 -14.49 -4.01
N GLY A 65 2.88 -14.82 -5.29
CA GLY A 65 3.96 -14.91 -6.28
C GLY A 65 4.93 -16.06 -6.01
N GLY A 66 6.23 -15.81 -6.16
CA GLY A 66 7.30 -16.80 -5.91
C GLY A 66 7.48 -17.84 -7.03
N ASN A 67 6.70 -17.75 -8.10
CA ASN A 67 6.82 -18.59 -9.30
C ASN A 67 7.48 -17.84 -10.47
N GLY A 68 8.41 -16.92 -10.15
CA GLY A 68 9.08 -16.05 -11.10
C GLY A 68 8.21 -14.88 -11.59
N LYS A 69 8.83 -14.00 -12.39
CA LYS A 69 8.16 -12.88 -13.06
C LYS A 69 7.12 -13.39 -14.06
N GLY A 70 5.89 -12.89 -13.99
CA GLY A 70 4.86 -13.20 -14.98
C GLY A 70 3.50 -12.66 -14.60
N ASN A 71 2.48 -12.97 -15.40
CA ASN A 71 1.10 -12.48 -15.25
C ASN A 71 0.09 -13.59 -14.96
N SER A 72 0.52 -14.83 -14.77
CA SER A 72 -0.34 -15.91 -14.29
C SER A 72 -0.91 -15.58 -12.90
N LEU A 73 -1.98 -16.25 -12.48
CA LEU A 73 -2.61 -16.01 -11.16
C LEU A 73 -1.71 -16.41 -9.97
N SER A 74 -0.67 -17.21 -10.21
CA SER A 74 0.35 -17.59 -9.22
C SER A 74 1.65 -16.79 -9.32
N GLN A 75 1.71 -15.79 -10.22
CA GLN A 75 2.88 -14.96 -10.48
C GLN A 75 2.59 -13.49 -10.19
N LEU A 76 3.66 -12.75 -9.90
CA LEU A 76 3.65 -11.30 -9.76
C LEU A 76 4.73 -10.71 -10.69
N ASN A 77 4.67 -9.40 -10.88
CA ASN A 77 5.65 -8.62 -11.60
C ASN A 77 5.88 -7.30 -10.86
N GLU A 78 6.98 -7.27 -10.10
CA GLU A 78 7.42 -6.12 -9.29
C GLU A 78 6.31 -5.57 -8.38
N PRO A 79 5.85 -6.35 -7.38
CA PRO A 79 4.80 -5.92 -6.46
C PRO A 79 5.27 -4.80 -5.53
N THR A 80 4.63 -3.63 -5.60
CA THR A 80 5.11 -2.42 -4.90
C THR A 80 4.36 -2.08 -3.61
N TYR A 81 3.20 -2.70 -3.37
CA TYR A 81 2.38 -2.38 -2.20
C TYR A 81 1.59 -3.60 -1.73
N THR A 82 1.35 -3.65 -0.42
CA THR A 82 0.60 -4.72 0.24
C THR A 82 -0.40 -4.14 1.24
N PHE A 83 -1.58 -4.73 1.29
CA PHE A 83 -2.61 -4.44 2.29
C PHE A 83 -3.18 -5.77 2.77
N VAL A 84 -3.52 -5.89 4.06
CA VAL A 84 -4.13 -7.10 4.61
C VAL A 84 -5.44 -6.73 5.30
N ASP A 85 -6.53 -7.38 4.89
CA ASP A 85 -7.85 -7.13 5.47
C ASP A 85 -8.07 -7.87 6.80
N GLN A 86 -9.23 -7.63 7.43
CA GLN A 86 -9.57 -8.23 8.71
C GLN A 86 -9.71 -9.76 8.65
N ASP A 87 -9.89 -10.34 7.47
CA ASP A 87 -9.94 -11.80 7.25
C ASP A 87 -8.55 -12.38 6.95
N CYS A 88 -7.49 -11.59 7.09
CA CYS A 88 -6.12 -11.92 6.70
C CYS A 88 -5.97 -12.24 5.21
N SER A 89 -6.83 -11.69 4.34
CA SER A 89 -6.61 -11.74 2.90
C SER A 89 -5.60 -10.68 2.49
N LEU A 90 -4.63 -11.06 1.68
CA LEU A 90 -3.57 -10.18 1.19
C LEU A 90 -3.99 -9.57 -0.15
N TYR A 91 -3.88 -8.25 -0.26
CA TYR A 91 -4.02 -7.49 -1.50
C TYR A 91 -2.65 -6.98 -1.88
N VAL A 92 -2.30 -7.14 -3.16
CA VAL A 92 -1.00 -6.77 -3.70
C VAL A 92 -1.21 -5.91 -4.93
N SER A 93 -0.53 -4.77 -4.97
CA SER A 93 -0.38 -4.00 -6.19
C SER A 93 0.66 -4.68 -7.07
N ASP A 94 0.19 -5.44 -8.05
CA ASP A 94 1.01 -6.13 -9.05
C ASP A 94 1.36 -5.12 -10.17
N CYS A 95 2.19 -4.16 -9.79
CA CYS A 95 2.32 -2.86 -10.44
C CYS A 95 2.63 -2.95 -11.93
N TYR A 96 3.57 -3.81 -12.33
CA TYR A 96 3.95 -3.99 -13.74
C TYR A 96 3.07 -4.97 -14.52
N ASN A 97 2.10 -5.58 -13.86
CA ASN A 97 0.98 -6.26 -14.53
C ASN A 97 -0.29 -5.40 -14.53
N HIS A 98 -0.21 -4.16 -14.02
CA HIS A 98 -1.29 -3.17 -14.05
C HIS A 98 -2.59 -3.66 -13.41
N ARG A 99 -2.47 -4.40 -12.30
CA ARG A 99 -3.63 -5.02 -11.63
C ARG A 99 -3.46 -5.04 -10.12
N ILE A 100 -4.59 -5.13 -9.42
CA ILE A 100 -4.62 -5.49 -8.00
C ILE A 100 -5.02 -6.94 -7.89
N MET A 101 -4.23 -7.69 -7.14
CA MET A 101 -4.44 -9.11 -6.91
C MET A 101 -4.77 -9.37 -5.44
N LYS A 102 -5.72 -10.26 -5.17
CA LYS A 102 -6.08 -10.72 -3.84
C LYS A 102 -5.70 -12.19 -3.67
N TRP A 103 -5.01 -12.51 -2.57
CA TRP A 103 -4.76 -13.88 -2.11
C TRP A 103 -5.51 -14.15 -0.82
N PHE A 104 -6.28 -15.24 -0.81
CA PHE A 104 -6.80 -15.80 0.43
C PHE A 104 -5.69 -16.52 1.19
N LYS A 105 -5.89 -16.68 2.49
CA LYS A 105 -4.96 -17.43 3.34
C LYS A 105 -4.72 -18.84 2.76
N ASP A 106 -3.44 -19.20 2.61
CA ASP A 106 -2.95 -20.49 2.14
C ASP A 106 -3.34 -20.85 0.68
N ALA A 107 -3.83 -19.87 -0.10
CA ALA A 107 -4.12 -20.06 -1.52
C ALA A 107 -2.83 -20.19 -2.36
N ARG A 108 -2.86 -21.03 -3.39
CA ARG A 108 -1.73 -21.22 -4.33
C ARG A 108 -1.70 -20.18 -5.46
N GLU A 109 -2.84 -19.57 -5.73
CA GLU A 109 -3.04 -18.55 -6.75
C GLU A 109 -3.96 -17.47 -6.19
N GLY A 110 -3.85 -16.27 -6.76
CA GLY A 110 -4.67 -15.13 -6.41
C GLY A 110 -5.83 -14.96 -7.38
N ILE A 111 -6.64 -13.95 -7.12
CA ILE A 111 -7.68 -13.48 -8.04
C ILE A 111 -7.42 -12.02 -8.37
N VAL A 112 -7.70 -11.64 -9.61
CA VAL A 112 -7.70 -10.22 -10.01
C VAL A 112 -8.93 -9.57 -9.39
N VAL A 113 -8.73 -8.45 -8.70
CA VAL A 113 -9.83 -7.70 -8.05
C VAL A 113 -9.96 -6.26 -8.57
N ALA A 114 -8.98 -5.76 -9.33
CA ALA A 114 -9.06 -4.52 -10.09
C ALA A 114 -8.01 -4.50 -11.22
N GLY A 115 -8.29 -3.78 -12.31
CA GLY A 115 -7.34 -3.59 -13.43
C GLY A 115 -7.20 -4.79 -14.38
N GLU A 116 -8.29 -5.45 -14.73
CA GLU A 116 -8.24 -6.53 -15.72
C GLU A 116 -7.97 -5.97 -17.14
N ASN A 117 -7.45 -6.78 -18.05
CA ASN A 117 -7.35 -6.50 -19.49
C ASN A 117 -6.31 -5.45 -19.95
N GLY A 118 -5.23 -5.25 -19.20
CA GLY A 118 -4.05 -4.50 -19.65
C GLY A 118 -4.01 -3.03 -19.21
N GLN A 119 -3.10 -2.27 -19.79
CA GLN A 119 -2.79 -0.89 -19.37
C GLN A 119 -3.42 0.14 -20.32
N ARG A 120 -4.51 0.80 -19.92
CA ARG A 120 -5.05 2.03 -20.54
C ARG A 120 -5.90 2.81 -19.53
N GLU A 121 -6.55 3.89 -19.99
CA GLU A 121 -7.40 4.76 -19.18
C GLU A 121 -8.87 4.32 -19.07
N SER A 122 -9.25 3.14 -19.59
CA SER A 122 -10.64 2.68 -19.45
C SER A 122 -10.99 2.37 -17.99
N LEU A 123 -12.29 2.21 -17.69
CA LEU A 123 -12.76 1.96 -16.33
C LEU A 123 -12.49 0.53 -15.84
N SER A 124 -12.17 -0.43 -16.71
CA SER A 124 -11.74 -1.78 -16.30
C SER A 124 -10.23 -1.88 -16.04
N GLN A 125 -9.45 -0.89 -16.47
CA GLN A 125 -8.00 -0.96 -16.54
C GLN A 125 -7.32 -0.02 -15.53
N LEU A 126 -6.10 -0.38 -15.14
CA LEU A 126 -5.20 0.44 -14.34
C LEU A 126 -3.89 0.67 -15.12
N SER A 127 -3.10 1.63 -14.67
CA SER A 127 -1.76 1.94 -15.16
C SER A 127 -0.82 2.17 -13.96
N TYR A 128 0.07 1.20 -13.72
CA TYR A 128 1.03 1.20 -12.62
C TYR A 128 0.39 1.50 -11.26
N PRO A 129 -0.59 0.68 -10.82
CA PRO A 129 -1.25 0.92 -9.56
C PRO A 129 -0.24 0.82 -8.41
N ARG A 130 -0.22 1.82 -7.53
CA ARG A 130 0.70 1.87 -6.39
C ARG A 130 0.00 1.54 -5.08
N GLY A 131 -0.49 2.51 -4.33
CA GLY A 131 -1.18 2.23 -3.08
C GLY A 131 -2.63 1.82 -3.28
N LEU A 132 -3.16 1.12 -2.29
CA LEU A 132 -4.57 0.76 -2.22
C LEU A 132 -5.06 0.78 -0.77
N THR A 133 -6.35 0.94 -0.59
CA THR A 133 -7.03 0.77 0.70
C THR A 133 -8.42 0.16 0.49
N LEU A 134 -9.03 -0.35 1.56
CA LEU A 134 -10.41 -0.79 1.57
C LEU A 134 -11.27 0.13 2.43
N ASP A 135 -12.52 0.28 2.05
CA ASP A 135 -13.53 0.84 2.94
C ASP A 135 -14.09 -0.20 3.94
N GLN A 136 -15.01 0.22 4.79
CA GLN A 136 -15.63 -0.65 5.81
C GLN A 136 -16.49 -1.78 5.24
N ILE A 137 -16.93 -1.68 3.99
CA ILE A 137 -17.74 -2.70 3.31
C ILE A 137 -16.93 -3.52 2.29
N GLY A 138 -15.62 -3.28 2.21
CA GLY A 138 -14.65 -4.01 1.40
C GLY A 138 -14.55 -3.55 -0.06
N GLN A 139 -14.98 -2.34 -0.40
CA GLN A 139 -14.68 -1.75 -1.71
C GLN A 139 -13.21 -1.38 -1.80
N ILE A 140 -12.64 -1.51 -2.99
CA ILE A 140 -11.20 -1.38 -3.21
C ILE A 140 -10.91 -0.02 -3.84
N TYR A 141 -10.19 0.84 -3.12
CA TYR A 141 -9.71 2.12 -3.62
C TYR A 141 -8.25 1.97 -4.03
N VAL A 142 -7.94 2.34 -5.26
CA VAL A 142 -6.62 2.14 -5.87
C VAL A 142 -6.10 3.45 -6.41
N ALA A 143 -4.84 3.76 -6.09
CA ALA A 143 -4.11 4.81 -6.76
C ALA A 143 -3.67 4.30 -8.13
N ASP A 144 -4.41 4.71 -9.17
CA ASP A 144 -4.11 4.45 -10.57
C ASP A 144 -3.07 5.50 -11.03
N SER A 145 -1.83 5.29 -10.60
CA SER A 145 -0.83 6.35 -10.45
C SER A 145 -0.47 7.04 -11.77
N ASP A 146 -0.25 6.25 -12.82
CA ASP A 146 0.18 6.76 -14.13
C ASP A 146 -0.98 7.36 -14.93
N ASN A 147 -2.23 7.00 -14.57
CA ASN A 147 -3.44 7.68 -15.06
C ASN A 147 -3.86 8.86 -14.16
N HIS A 148 -3.09 9.16 -13.11
CA HIS A 148 -3.29 10.30 -12.20
C HIS A 148 -4.71 10.40 -11.63
N ARG A 149 -5.25 9.26 -11.17
CA ARG A 149 -6.60 9.17 -10.60
C ARG A 149 -6.66 8.16 -9.46
N ILE A 150 -7.70 8.30 -8.64
CA ILE A 150 -8.10 7.27 -7.68
C ILE A 150 -9.37 6.61 -8.19
N MET A 151 -9.35 5.29 -8.23
CA MET A 151 -10.47 4.48 -8.69
C MET A 151 -11.00 3.60 -7.56
N CYS A 152 -12.31 3.35 -7.56
CA CYS A 152 -12.98 2.45 -6.64
C CYS A 152 -13.61 1.27 -7.39
N TRP A 153 -13.37 0.04 -6.94
CA TRP A 153 -14.07 -1.16 -7.41
C TRP A 153 -15.05 -1.66 -6.35
N PHE A 154 -16.33 -1.73 -6.75
CA PHE A 154 -17.36 -2.40 -5.96
C PHE A 154 -17.24 -3.92 -6.10
N LYS A 155 -17.59 -4.64 -5.03
CA LYS A 155 -17.54 -6.11 -5.00
C LYS A 155 -18.32 -6.71 -6.18
N GLY A 156 -17.63 -7.50 -7.00
CA GLY A 156 -18.22 -8.18 -8.17
C GLY A 156 -18.35 -7.32 -9.43
N SER A 157 -17.85 -6.09 -9.42
CA SER A 157 -17.82 -5.24 -10.63
C SER A 157 -16.59 -5.57 -11.49
N ASN A 158 -16.78 -5.54 -12.81
CA ASN A 158 -15.70 -5.70 -13.78
C ASN A 158 -15.01 -4.37 -14.12
N GLU A 159 -15.62 -3.25 -13.74
CA GLU A 159 -15.12 -1.89 -13.96
C GLU A 159 -15.16 -1.12 -12.63
N GLY A 160 -14.25 -0.17 -12.49
CA GLY A 160 -14.19 0.76 -11.38
C GLY A 160 -14.83 2.11 -11.73
N THR A 161 -14.98 2.94 -10.70
CA THR A 161 -15.44 4.32 -10.82
C THR A 161 -14.29 5.25 -10.45
N THR A 162 -14.05 6.30 -11.25
CA THR A 162 -13.10 7.34 -10.85
C THR A 162 -13.72 8.17 -9.73
N ILE A 163 -13.06 8.21 -8.57
CA ILE A 163 -13.53 8.93 -7.39
C ILE A 163 -12.84 10.29 -7.25
N VAL A 164 -11.55 10.35 -7.59
CA VAL A 164 -10.73 11.57 -7.53
C VAL A 164 -9.81 11.62 -8.74
N GLY A 165 -9.54 12.80 -9.28
CA GLY A 165 -8.63 12.97 -10.42
C GLY A 165 -9.30 12.59 -11.74
N GLY A 166 -8.49 12.11 -12.69
CA GLY A 166 -8.96 11.79 -14.05
C GLY A 166 -9.19 13.02 -14.95
N ASN A 167 -8.85 14.22 -14.45
CA ASN A 167 -8.90 15.48 -15.19
C ASN A 167 -7.52 15.89 -15.74
N GLY A 168 -6.69 14.89 -16.04
CA GLY A 168 -5.28 15.05 -16.39
C GLY A 168 -4.36 15.29 -15.20
N LYS A 169 -3.05 15.18 -15.48
CA LYS A 169 -1.98 15.53 -14.55
C LYS A 169 -2.01 17.01 -14.24
N GLY A 170 -1.93 17.40 -12.96
CA GLY A 170 -1.78 18.81 -12.61
C GLY A 170 -1.91 19.10 -11.11
N GLU A 171 -1.88 20.38 -10.77
CA GLU A 171 -1.83 20.89 -9.39
C GLU A 171 -3.18 21.43 -8.90
N GLN A 172 -4.22 21.43 -9.75
CA GLN A 172 -5.55 21.86 -9.32
C GLN A 172 -6.14 20.90 -8.27
N SER A 173 -7.16 21.34 -7.54
CA SER A 173 -7.78 20.56 -6.46
C SER A 173 -8.50 19.29 -6.94
N ASN A 174 -8.86 19.22 -8.22
CA ASN A 174 -9.47 18.05 -8.87
C ASN A 174 -8.48 17.29 -9.77
N GLN A 175 -7.18 17.59 -9.66
CA GLN A 175 -6.10 16.95 -10.40
C GLN A 175 -5.11 16.29 -9.42
N LEU A 176 -4.47 15.25 -9.90
CA LEU A 176 -3.41 14.52 -9.20
C LEU A 176 -2.20 14.40 -10.12
N ASN A 177 -1.08 13.99 -9.54
CA ASN A 177 0.17 13.73 -10.21
C ASN A 177 0.89 12.61 -9.46
N ASP A 178 0.94 11.43 -10.08
CA ASP A 178 1.53 10.21 -9.50
C ASP A 178 1.05 9.90 -8.06
N PRO A 179 -0.27 9.76 -7.82
CA PRO A 179 -0.76 9.43 -6.48
C PRO A 179 -0.22 8.07 -6.02
N PHE A 180 0.05 7.93 -4.72
CA PHE A 180 0.63 6.70 -4.15
C PHE A 180 -0.26 6.13 -3.04
N GLY A 181 -0.08 6.59 -1.80
CA GLY A 181 -0.76 6.06 -0.63
C GLY A 181 -2.16 6.62 -0.45
N LEU A 182 -3.07 5.79 0.04
CA LEU A 182 -4.47 6.13 0.33
C LEU A 182 -4.83 5.70 1.75
N SER A 183 -5.58 6.53 2.47
CA SER A 183 -6.16 6.15 3.77
C SER A 183 -7.47 6.88 4.01
N PHE A 184 -8.40 6.21 4.67
CA PHE A 184 -9.60 6.84 5.19
C PHE A 184 -9.39 7.35 6.62
N ASP A 185 -10.09 8.42 7.00
CA ASP A 185 -10.34 8.73 8.41
C ASP A 185 -11.67 8.12 8.91
N GLN A 186 -12.02 8.39 10.17
CA GLN A 186 -13.24 7.87 10.80
C GLN A 186 -14.53 8.51 10.25
N GLU A 187 -14.42 9.67 9.61
CA GLU A 187 -15.52 10.40 8.97
C GLU A 187 -15.66 10.04 7.49
N TYR A 188 -14.95 9.00 7.04
CA TYR A 188 -14.96 8.50 5.67
C TYR A 188 -14.36 9.47 4.64
N ASN A 189 -13.52 10.40 5.09
CA ASN A 189 -12.74 11.22 4.17
C ASN A 189 -11.53 10.44 3.66
N LEU A 190 -11.28 10.52 2.36
CA LEU A 190 -10.13 9.90 1.71
C LEU A 190 -8.95 10.86 1.68
N TYR A 191 -7.81 10.43 2.22
CA TYR A 191 -6.53 11.13 2.13
C TYR A 191 -5.67 10.46 1.08
N VAL A 192 -5.12 11.27 0.18
CA VAL A 192 -4.31 10.84 -0.95
C VAL A 192 -2.94 11.48 -0.86
N ALA A 193 -1.89 10.66 -0.89
CA ALA A 193 -0.54 11.12 -1.13
C ALA A 193 -0.36 11.41 -2.62
N ASP A 194 -0.43 12.68 -2.99
CA ASP A 194 -0.27 13.20 -4.35
C ASP A 194 1.22 13.49 -4.60
N CYS A 195 1.99 12.41 -4.71
CA CYS A 195 3.46 12.43 -4.56
C CYS A 195 4.17 13.28 -5.61
N GLY A 196 3.72 13.28 -6.86
CA GLY A 196 4.30 14.11 -7.92
C GLY A 196 4.11 15.61 -7.68
N ASN A 197 3.12 15.99 -6.85
CA ASN A 197 2.88 17.37 -6.42
C ASN A 197 3.40 17.65 -5.00
N ASN A 198 4.10 16.69 -4.36
CA ASN A 198 4.65 16.82 -3.01
C ASN A 198 3.62 17.26 -1.95
N ARG A 199 2.38 16.78 -2.04
CA ARG A 199 1.29 17.18 -1.14
C ARG A 199 0.41 16.01 -0.70
N ILE A 200 -0.36 16.23 0.36
CA ILE A 200 -1.48 15.37 0.76
C ILE A 200 -2.78 16.12 0.47
N GLN A 201 -3.74 15.46 -0.15
CA GLN A 201 -5.08 16.01 -0.37
C GLN A 201 -6.13 15.18 0.39
N LYS A 202 -7.14 15.86 0.95
CA LYS A 202 -8.31 15.28 1.61
C LYS A 202 -9.52 15.44 0.69
N PHE A 203 -10.32 14.39 0.54
CA PHE A 203 -11.55 14.37 -0.23
C PHE A 203 -12.70 13.82 0.60
N GLU A 204 -13.83 14.51 0.57
CA GLU A 204 -15.10 14.00 1.10
C GLU A 204 -15.72 13.08 0.04
N ILE A 205 -15.75 11.77 0.35
CA ILE A 205 -16.29 10.75 -0.56
C ILE A 205 -17.69 10.38 -0.06
N ASN A 206 -18.69 11.17 -0.47
CA ASN A 206 -20.10 10.94 -0.14
C ASN A 206 -20.71 9.80 -0.96
#